data_AF-A0A9P8XRT0-F1
#
_entry.id   AF-A0A9P8XRT0-F1
#
_cell.length_a   1.000
_cell.length_b   1.000
_cell.length_c   1.000
_cell.angle_alpha   90.00
_cell.angle_beta   90.00
_cell.angle_gamma   90.00
#
_symmetry.space_group_name_H-M   'P 1'
#
loop_
_entity.id
_entity.type
_entity.pdbx_description
1 polymer ?
#
loop_
_entity_poly.entity_id
_entity_poly.type
_entity_poly.pdbx_seq_one_letter_code
_entity_poly.pdbx_strand_id
1 'polypeptide(L)'
;MSRFLNELLKQPNVIITSRPSAKPPPALDLELETIGFYQIKAFTNRDTGKVDLEKTEKVQSFLQSHWLIQGLVRIPIQLDALCYTWDDFDPGSVPDTMTGMYKAIEQKLWKKDAVRLGKTHSGQPVTAAQIGTSDPKFLVEDEIYFLERLAFTGLHNDVIDFTSEHRGAIPNKLLLDKTLPQLSFLRTSDPSPNVRDREYHFTHLTFQEYFAARCFVRHWKDDSQLEYVFKKQSNTQSDSPTDPAKFFRKQKYSARYDVFWRFVAGLLDAEKDNKTLQFFKMMEQEPLDLLGPTHQRLQDEPYFRRASSQP
;
A
#
# COMPACT_ATOMS: atom_id res chain seq x y z
N MET A 1 -22.80 -13.71 -10.91
CA MET A 1 -21.84 -12.73 -11.46
C MET A 1 -21.52 -12.95 -12.94
N SER A 2 -21.23 -14.18 -13.40
CA SER A 2 -20.83 -14.46 -14.81
C SER A 2 -21.83 -14.02 -15.87
N ARG A 3 -23.15 -14.22 -15.65
CA ARG A 3 -24.18 -13.84 -16.63
C ARG A 3 -24.26 -12.33 -16.85
N PHE A 4 -24.18 -11.53 -15.79
CA PHE A 4 -24.22 -10.07 -15.90
C PHE A 4 -23.00 -9.52 -16.61
N LEU A 5 -21.80 -10.01 -16.27
CA LEU A 5 -20.57 -9.64 -16.97
C LEU A 5 -20.66 -9.99 -18.47
N ASN A 6 -21.17 -11.16 -18.82
CA ASN A 6 -21.36 -11.55 -20.22
C ASN A 6 -22.34 -10.63 -20.97
N GLU A 7 -23.38 -10.10 -20.32
CA GLU A 7 -24.28 -9.11 -20.93
C GLU A 7 -23.63 -7.73 -21.09
N LEU A 8 -22.74 -7.34 -20.16
CA LEU A 8 -21.94 -6.12 -20.30
C LEU A 8 -20.92 -6.25 -21.43
N LEU A 9 -20.29 -7.41 -21.59
CA LEU A 9 -19.32 -7.67 -22.67
C LEU A 9 -19.97 -7.71 -24.06
N LYS A 10 -21.29 -7.89 -24.16
CA LYS A 10 -22.04 -7.83 -25.43
C LYS A 10 -22.42 -6.40 -25.85
N GLN A 11 -22.14 -5.39 -25.03
CA GLN A 11 -22.42 -4.02 -25.41
C GLN A 11 -21.54 -3.60 -26.60
N PRO A 12 -22.02 -2.68 -27.46
CA PRO A 12 -21.33 -2.35 -28.70
C PRO A 12 -19.94 -1.75 -28.49
N ASN A 13 -19.72 -1.07 -27.36
CA ASN A 13 -18.41 -0.52 -26.99
C ASN A 13 -18.19 -0.78 -25.50
N VAL A 14 -17.13 -1.52 -25.18
CA VAL A 14 -16.75 -1.86 -23.80
C VAL A 14 -15.31 -1.50 -23.57
N ILE A 15 -15.05 -0.70 -22.53
CA ILE A 15 -13.69 -0.44 -22.04
C ILE A 15 -13.51 -1.25 -20.77
N ILE A 16 -12.52 -2.14 -20.79
CA ILE A 16 -12.17 -2.99 -19.64
C ILE A 16 -10.83 -2.53 -19.12
N THR A 17 -10.78 -2.20 -17.83
CA THR A 17 -9.53 -1.93 -17.12
C THR A 17 -9.21 -3.10 -16.22
N SER A 18 -7.95 -3.53 -16.22
CA SER A 18 -7.51 -4.63 -15.37
C SER A 18 -6.02 -4.49 -15.03
N ARG A 19 -5.57 -5.20 -14.00
CA ARG A 19 -4.14 -5.35 -13.74
C ARG A 19 -3.52 -6.31 -14.77
N PRO A 20 -2.22 -6.20 -15.09
CA PRO A 20 -1.56 -7.13 -16.01
C PRO A 20 -1.65 -8.61 -15.59
N SER A 21 -1.87 -8.87 -14.29
CA SER A 21 -2.02 -10.22 -13.74
C SER A 21 -3.44 -10.79 -13.86
N ALA A 22 -4.43 -9.99 -14.24
CA ALA A 22 -5.79 -10.45 -14.48
C ALA A 22 -5.85 -11.19 -15.82
N LYS A 23 -6.69 -12.22 -15.91
CA LYS A 23 -6.94 -12.90 -17.19
C LYS A 23 -7.93 -12.06 -18.00
N PRO A 24 -7.55 -11.49 -19.15
CA PRO A 24 -8.49 -10.75 -19.97
C PRO A 24 -9.55 -11.70 -20.55
N PRO A 25 -10.75 -11.19 -20.86
CA PRO A 25 -11.72 -11.93 -21.66
C PRO A 25 -11.13 -12.33 -23.01
N PRO A 26 -11.55 -13.45 -23.60
CA PRO A 26 -11.15 -13.80 -24.96
C PRO A 26 -11.72 -12.80 -25.98
N ALA A 27 -11.00 -12.59 -27.09
CA ALA A 27 -11.41 -11.76 -28.24
C ALA A 27 -11.56 -10.25 -27.93
N LEU A 28 -10.48 -9.61 -27.48
CA LEU A 28 -10.39 -8.15 -27.42
C LEU A 28 -9.99 -7.59 -28.79
N ASP A 29 -10.66 -6.52 -29.24
CA ASP A 29 -10.31 -5.82 -30.48
C ASP A 29 -9.03 -4.99 -30.34
N LEU A 30 -8.79 -4.45 -29.14
CA LEU A 30 -7.65 -3.61 -28.82
C LEU A 30 -7.20 -3.81 -27.37
N GLU A 31 -5.91 -4.02 -27.17
CA GLU A 31 -5.26 -4.05 -25.86
C GLU A 31 -4.26 -2.88 -25.76
N LEU A 32 -4.36 -2.11 -24.68
CA LEU A 32 -3.50 -0.95 -24.43
C LEU A 32 -2.90 -1.04 -23.03
N GLU A 33 -1.60 -0.74 -22.92
CA GLU A 33 -0.91 -0.67 -21.64
C GLU A 33 -0.80 0.78 -21.15
N THR A 34 -1.18 1.01 -19.88
CA THR A 34 -0.98 2.31 -19.24
C THR A 34 0.44 2.38 -18.65
N ILE A 35 1.32 3.11 -19.34
CA ILE A 35 2.75 3.25 -18.98
C ILE A 35 3.05 4.38 -17.97
N GLY A 36 2.02 5.10 -17.52
CA GLY A 36 2.12 6.14 -16.49
C GLY A 36 2.58 7.51 -16.99
N PHE A 37 2.98 8.38 -16.07
CA PHE A 37 3.43 9.75 -16.38
C PHE A 37 4.92 9.83 -16.71
N TYR A 38 5.28 10.61 -17.73
CA TYR A 38 6.67 10.86 -18.11
C TYR A 38 7.20 12.22 -17.64
N GLN A 39 6.32 13.19 -17.37
CA GLN A 39 6.70 14.56 -17.04
C GLN A 39 5.70 15.18 -16.07
N ILE A 40 6.22 15.92 -15.09
CA ILE A 40 5.41 16.80 -14.24
C ILE A 40 5.28 18.12 -15.00
N LYS A 41 4.07 18.46 -15.41
CA LYS A 41 3.84 19.70 -16.18
C LYS A 41 3.44 20.89 -15.30
N ALA A 42 2.90 20.64 -14.12
CA ALA A 42 2.48 21.69 -13.20
C ALA A 42 2.39 21.17 -11.77
N PHE A 43 3.00 21.90 -10.84
CA PHE A 43 2.74 21.81 -9.42
C PHE A 43 1.81 22.96 -9.04
N THR A 44 0.62 22.68 -8.50
CA THR A 44 -0.33 23.74 -8.12
C THR A 44 -0.17 24.05 -6.63
N ASN A 45 0.09 25.31 -6.31
CA ASN A 45 0.08 25.78 -4.94
C ASN A 45 -1.34 25.65 -4.36
N ARG A 46 -1.46 24.95 -3.23
CA ARG A 46 -2.75 24.61 -2.62
C ARG A 46 -3.56 25.81 -2.16
N ASP A 47 -2.89 26.83 -1.65
CA ASP A 47 -3.55 27.99 -1.04
C ASP A 47 -3.99 29.00 -2.09
N THR A 48 -3.27 29.08 -3.21
CA THR A 48 -3.51 30.07 -4.26
C THR A 48 -4.14 29.49 -5.53
N GLY A 49 -4.13 28.17 -5.69
CA GLY A 49 -4.59 27.48 -6.90
C GLY A 49 -3.74 27.77 -8.15
N LYS A 50 -2.62 28.50 -8.00
CA LYS A 50 -1.73 28.89 -9.10
C LYS A 50 -0.64 27.87 -9.32
N VAL A 51 -0.17 27.75 -10.55
CA VAL A 51 1.00 26.93 -10.88
C VAL A 51 2.24 27.55 -10.24
N ASP A 52 2.95 26.74 -9.48
CA ASP A 52 4.24 27.04 -8.86
C ASP A 52 5.34 26.46 -9.77
N LEU A 53 5.81 27.30 -10.69
CA LEU A 53 6.83 26.91 -11.67
C LEU A 53 8.16 26.56 -11.00
N GLU A 54 8.54 27.29 -9.95
CA GLU A 54 9.78 27.05 -9.22
C GLU A 54 9.76 25.66 -8.54
N LYS A 55 8.67 25.31 -7.85
CA LYS A 55 8.51 23.95 -7.30
C LYS A 55 8.49 22.90 -8.40
N THR A 56 7.80 23.17 -9.50
CA THR A 56 7.75 22.24 -10.64
C THR A 56 9.16 21.92 -11.16
N GLU A 57 10.00 22.94 -11.36
CA GLU A 57 11.39 22.77 -11.79
C GLU A 57 12.24 22.02 -10.77
N LYS A 58 12.08 22.30 -9.47
CA LYS A 58 12.80 21.59 -8.40
C LYS A 58 12.42 20.11 -8.34
N VAL A 59 11.12 19.78 -8.38
CA VAL A 59 10.66 18.37 -8.39
C VAL A 59 11.17 17.67 -9.64
N GLN A 60 11.10 18.32 -10.80
CA GLN A 60 11.56 17.73 -12.05
C GLN A 60 13.07 17.47 -12.05
N SER A 61 13.87 18.42 -11.55
CA SER A 61 15.33 18.26 -11.41
C SER A 61 15.68 17.14 -10.43
N PHE A 62 14.92 17.02 -9.34
CA PHE A 62 15.05 15.93 -8.39
C PHE A 62 14.76 14.57 -9.01
N LEU A 63 13.67 14.43 -9.77
CA LEU A 63 13.36 13.16 -10.45
C LEU A 63 14.41 12.80 -11.50
N GLN A 64 14.94 13.78 -12.23
CA GLN A 64 16.01 13.54 -13.21
C GLN A 64 17.31 13.04 -12.56
N SER A 65 17.59 13.46 -11.33
CA SER A 65 18.75 13.00 -10.55
C SER A 65 18.52 11.67 -9.82
N HIS A 66 17.26 11.25 -9.66
CA HIS A 66 16.87 10.05 -8.92
C HIS A 66 16.05 9.11 -9.80
N TRP A 67 16.71 8.41 -10.73
CA TRP A 67 16.06 7.55 -11.74
C TRP A 67 15.13 6.48 -11.14
N LEU A 68 15.47 5.93 -9.98
CA LEU A 68 14.61 4.98 -9.25
C LEU A 68 13.28 5.63 -8.85
N ILE A 69 13.34 6.83 -8.27
CA ILE A 69 12.17 7.60 -7.87
C ILE A 69 11.38 8.04 -9.09
N GLN A 70 12.06 8.43 -10.17
CA GLN A 70 11.43 8.76 -11.45
C GLN A 70 10.59 7.60 -12.00
N GLY A 71 11.09 6.36 -11.88
CA GLY A 71 10.33 5.16 -12.26
C GLY A 71 9.10 4.93 -11.38
N LEU A 72 9.24 5.15 -10.08
CA LEU A 72 8.17 4.94 -9.09
C LEU A 72 7.02 5.95 -9.26
N VAL A 73 7.34 7.24 -9.40
CA VAL A 73 6.34 8.31 -9.56
C VAL A 73 5.68 8.34 -10.94
N ARG A 74 5.99 7.42 -11.85
CA ARG A 74 5.16 7.22 -13.04
C ARG A 74 3.73 6.83 -12.66
N ILE A 75 3.55 6.21 -11.48
CA ILE A 75 2.25 5.86 -10.92
C ILE A 75 1.62 7.13 -10.33
N PRO A 76 0.45 7.57 -10.81
CA PRO A 76 -0.18 8.83 -10.41
C PRO A 76 -0.30 9.05 -8.90
N ILE A 77 -0.68 8.01 -8.13
CA ILE A 77 -0.81 8.15 -6.68
C ILE A 77 0.53 8.38 -5.98
N GLN A 78 1.63 7.83 -6.52
CA GLN A 78 2.96 8.01 -5.95
C GLN A 78 3.51 9.39 -6.26
N LEU A 79 3.22 9.90 -7.45
CA LEU A 79 3.50 11.29 -7.79
C LEU A 79 2.70 12.26 -6.93
N ASP A 80 1.39 12.04 -6.79
CA ASP A 80 0.53 12.87 -5.93
C ASP A 80 1.06 12.89 -4.49
N ALA A 81 1.49 11.74 -3.98
CA ALA A 81 2.06 11.64 -2.66
C ALA A 81 3.45 12.30 -2.53
N LEU A 82 4.33 12.17 -3.53
CA LEU A 82 5.58 12.94 -3.58
C LEU A 82 5.28 14.44 -3.56
N CYS A 83 4.34 14.89 -4.39
CA CYS A 83 3.95 16.28 -4.48
C CYS A 83 3.35 16.79 -3.16
N TYR A 84 2.43 16.03 -2.56
CA TYR A 84 1.83 16.34 -1.28
C TYR A 84 2.86 16.55 -0.17
N THR A 85 3.97 15.82 -0.26
CA THR A 85 5.01 15.79 0.77
C THR A 85 6.19 16.71 0.47
N TRP A 86 6.18 17.41 -0.67
CA TRP A 86 7.33 18.14 -1.22
C TRP A 86 7.87 19.24 -0.30
N ASP A 87 6.99 20.02 0.33
CA ASP A 87 7.43 21.18 1.14
C ASP A 87 8.19 20.78 2.41
N ASP A 88 7.91 19.58 2.92
CA ASP A 88 8.59 18.99 4.07
C ASP A 88 9.62 17.93 3.63
N PHE A 89 10.03 17.95 2.37
CA PHE A 89 10.92 16.94 1.79
C PHE A 89 12.36 17.40 1.93
N ASP A 90 13.14 16.74 2.79
CA ASP A 90 14.57 16.97 2.91
C ASP A 90 15.32 16.14 1.83
N PRO A 91 15.99 16.79 0.86
CA PRO A 91 16.73 16.11 -0.20
C PRO A 91 17.85 15.19 0.32
N GLY A 92 18.34 15.38 1.54
CA GLY A 92 19.33 14.50 2.16
C GLY A 92 18.76 13.21 2.76
N SER A 93 17.44 13.10 2.86
CA SER A 93 16.71 11.99 3.49
C SER A 93 15.89 11.15 2.50
N VAL A 94 16.16 11.34 1.21
CA VAL A 94 15.38 10.77 0.11
C VAL A 94 15.36 9.26 0.20
N PRO A 95 14.18 8.64 0.26
CA PRO A 95 14.11 7.19 0.27
C PRO A 95 14.37 6.66 -1.14
N ASP A 96 15.46 5.91 -1.33
CA ASP A 96 15.84 5.32 -2.64
C ASP A 96 15.01 4.09 -3.05
N THR A 97 13.95 3.77 -2.29
CA THR A 97 13.15 2.55 -2.44
C THR A 97 11.67 2.86 -2.46
N MET A 98 10.89 1.99 -3.11
CA MET A 98 9.42 2.07 -3.09
C MET A 98 8.91 2.06 -1.66
N THR A 99 9.42 1.13 -0.83
CA THR A 99 9.01 1.03 0.57
C THR A 99 9.34 2.28 1.36
N GLY A 100 10.52 2.86 1.14
CA GLY A 100 10.95 4.10 1.78
C GLY A 100 10.03 5.27 1.45
N MET A 101 9.60 5.41 0.18
CA MET A 101 8.63 6.44 -0.20
C MET A 101 7.31 6.28 0.53
N TYR A 102 6.76 5.05 0.58
CA TYR A 102 5.50 4.80 1.29
C TYR A 102 5.64 5.06 2.79
N LYS A 103 6.77 4.74 3.42
CA LYS A 103 7.05 5.11 4.82
C LYS A 103 7.02 6.63 5.04
N ALA A 104 7.65 7.40 4.15
CA ALA A 104 7.67 8.87 4.26
C ALA A 104 6.28 9.48 4.09
N ILE A 105 5.51 8.98 3.11
CA ILE A 105 4.13 9.40 2.87
C ILE A 105 3.25 9.03 4.08
N GLU A 106 3.36 7.79 4.56
CA GLU A 106 2.62 7.28 5.69
C GLU A 106 2.85 8.13 6.95
N GLN A 107 4.10 8.44 7.27
CA GLN A 107 4.44 9.31 8.41
C GLN A 107 3.72 10.65 8.32
N LYS A 108 3.80 11.32 7.16
CA LYS A 108 3.16 12.65 6.96
C LYS A 108 1.63 12.57 7.06
N LEU A 109 1.04 11.54 6.47
CA LEU A 109 -0.41 11.32 6.57
C LEU A 109 -0.84 11.06 8.02
N TRP A 110 -0.06 10.30 8.80
CA TRP A 110 -0.34 10.10 10.22
C TRP A 110 -0.20 11.36 11.06
N LYS A 111 0.76 12.26 10.77
CA LYS A 111 0.84 13.56 11.47
C LYS A 111 -0.45 14.36 11.27
N LYS A 112 -0.96 14.40 10.04
CA LYS A 112 -2.23 15.06 9.72
C LYS A 112 -3.42 14.36 10.39
N ASP A 113 -3.47 13.04 10.30
CA ASP A 113 -4.59 12.26 10.81
C ASP A 113 -4.67 12.31 12.33
N ALA A 114 -3.52 12.32 13.05
CA ALA A 114 -3.49 12.48 14.50
C ALA A 114 -4.15 13.78 14.96
N VAL A 115 -3.92 14.89 14.25
CA VAL A 115 -4.57 16.19 14.52
C VAL A 115 -6.07 16.11 14.23
N ARG A 116 -6.47 15.52 13.08
CA ARG A 116 -7.88 15.36 12.70
C ARG A 116 -8.67 14.51 13.68
N LEU A 117 -8.05 13.43 14.15
CA LEU A 117 -8.58 12.51 15.16
C LEU A 117 -8.65 13.15 16.55
N GLY A 118 -8.10 14.35 16.74
CA GLY A 118 -8.07 15.03 18.03
C GLY A 118 -7.27 14.25 19.07
N LYS A 119 -6.19 13.58 18.66
CA LYS A 119 -5.33 12.81 19.56
C LYS A 119 -4.72 13.74 20.61
N THR A 120 -4.52 13.20 21.81
CA THR A 120 -3.98 13.95 22.94
C THR A 120 -2.67 13.33 23.43
N HIS A 121 -1.71 14.15 23.83
CA HIS A 121 -0.50 13.73 24.52
C HIS A 121 -0.42 14.45 25.88
N SER A 122 -0.24 13.69 26.97
CA SER A 122 -0.22 14.24 28.34
C SER A 122 -1.46 15.11 28.67
N GLY A 123 -2.63 14.71 28.17
CA GLY A 123 -3.91 15.40 28.39
C GLY A 123 -4.14 16.65 27.53
N GLN A 124 -3.20 17.02 26.65
CA GLN A 124 -3.34 18.17 25.74
C GLN A 124 -3.54 17.72 24.29
N PRO A 125 -4.43 18.37 23.52
CA PRO A 125 -4.59 18.10 22.09
C PRO A 125 -3.27 18.33 21.34
N VAL A 126 -2.93 17.38 20.48
CA VAL A 126 -1.72 17.45 19.68
C VAL A 126 -1.94 18.34 18.46
N THR A 127 -1.02 19.28 18.23
CA THR A 127 -1.00 20.14 17.04
C THR A 127 0.06 19.67 16.05
N ALA A 128 -0.11 20.03 14.77
CA ALA A 128 0.85 19.66 13.71
C ALA A 128 2.29 20.11 14.03
N ALA A 129 2.45 21.28 14.65
CA ALA A 129 3.74 21.83 15.06
C ALA A 129 4.41 21.01 16.20
N GLN A 130 3.62 20.45 17.12
CA GLN A 130 4.12 19.67 18.25
C GLN A 130 4.53 18.24 17.87
N ILE A 131 3.93 17.68 16.81
CA ILE A 131 4.35 16.37 16.28
C ILE A 131 5.77 16.46 15.69
N GLY A 132 6.19 17.65 15.24
CA GLY A 132 7.57 17.97 14.89
C GLY A 132 8.29 16.86 14.12
N THR A 133 9.45 16.42 14.61
CA THR A 133 10.21 15.26 14.11
C THR A 133 9.85 13.93 14.80
N SER A 134 8.96 13.94 15.80
CA SER A 134 8.59 12.73 16.53
C SER A 134 7.73 11.81 15.66
N ASP A 135 7.86 10.50 15.87
CA ASP A 135 7.08 9.50 15.14
C ASP A 135 5.61 9.57 15.61
N PRO A 136 4.63 9.97 14.78
CA PRO A 136 3.23 10.08 15.20
C PRO A 136 2.60 8.73 15.54
N LYS A 137 3.24 7.60 15.18
CA LYS A 137 2.65 6.27 15.28
C LYS A 137 2.16 5.90 16.68
N PHE A 138 2.82 6.35 17.75
CA PHE A 138 2.38 6.06 19.12
C PHE A 138 1.01 6.67 19.45
N LEU A 139 0.58 7.73 18.75
CA LEU A 139 -0.74 8.36 18.95
C LEU A 139 -1.86 7.62 18.20
N VAL A 140 -1.51 6.88 17.15
CA VAL A 140 -2.44 6.29 16.18
C VAL A 140 -2.24 4.78 16.03
N GLU A 141 -1.69 4.13 17.05
CA GLU A 141 -1.32 2.71 17.01
C GLU A 141 -2.53 1.80 16.76
N ASP A 142 -3.66 2.07 17.42
CA ASP A 142 -4.91 1.33 17.22
C ASP A 142 -5.41 1.45 15.77
N GLU A 143 -5.34 2.66 15.19
CA GLU A 143 -5.70 2.91 13.78
C GLU A 143 -4.79 2.20 12.80
N ILE A 144 -3.48 2.22 13.05
CA ILE A 144 -2.48 1.48 12.27
C ILE A 144 -2.79 -0.01 12.31
N TYR A 145 -2.97 -0.57 13.50
CA TYR A 145 -3.25 -1.98 13.70
C TYR A 145 -4.53 -2.42 12.97
N PHE A 146 -5.58 -1.59 13.04
CA PHE A 146 -6.81 -1.82 12.30
C PHE A 146 -6.58 -1.83 10.78
N LEU A 147 -5.90 -0.82 10.22
CA LEU A 147 -5.64 -0.74 8.78
C LEU A 147 -4.79 -1.91 8.27
N GLU A 148 -3.77 -2.31 9.02
CA GLU A 148 -2.91 -3.44 8.67
C GLU A 148 -3.70 -4.76 8.59
N ARG A 149 -4.57 -5.02 9.56
CA ARG A 149 -5.44 -6.22 9.56
C ARG A 149 -6.48 -6.17 8.46
N LEU A 150 -7.10 -5.01 8.24
CA LEU A 150 -8.09 -4.79 7.18
C LEU A 150 -7.46 -5.03 5.81
N ALA A 151 -6.31 -4.43 5.59
CA ALA A 151 -5.54 -4.55 4.36
C ALA A 151 -5.12 -5.99 4.09
N PHE A 152 -4.54 -6.68 5.08
CA PHE A 152 -4.09 -8.06 4.92
C PHE A 152 -5.25 -9.02 4.67
N THR A 153 -6.34 -8.89 5.43
CA THR A 153 -7.53 -9.73 5.25
C THR A 153 -8.20 -9.48 3.90
N GLY A 154 -8.27 -8.22 3.46
CA GLY A 154 -8.78 -7.87 2.14
C GLY A 154 -7.89 -8.39 1.01
N LEU A 155 -6.56 -8.22 1.13
CA LEU A 155 -5.60 -8.75 0.16
C LEU A 155 -5.67 -10.27 0.06
N HIS A 156 -5.92 -10.98 1.16
CA HIS A 156 -6.07 -12.43 1.15
C HIS A 156 -7.38 -12.90 0.49
N ASN A 157 -8.47 -12.18 0.74
CA ASN A 157 -9.83 -12.57 0.34
C ASN A 157 -10.33 -11.93 -0.96
N ASP A 158 -9.50 -11.10 -1.61
CA ASP A 158 -9.83 -10.40 -2.86
C ASP A 158 -10.90 -9.33 -2.68
N VAL A 159 -10.83 -8.66 -1.53
CA VAL A 159 -11.75 -7.60 -1.14
C VAL A 159 -11.01 -6.28 -1.24
N ILE A 160 -11.56 -5.37 -2.04
CA ILE A 160 -11.09 -4.00 -2.21
C ILE A 160 -12.06 -2.97 -1.60
N ASP A 161 -13.36 -3.28 -1.62
CA ASP A 161 -14.42 -2.52 -0.96
C ASP A 161 -14.86 -3.22 0.33
N PHE A 162 -14.68 -2.53 1.44
CA PHE A 162 -14.93 -3.02 2.79
C PHE A 162 -16.31 -2.56 3.27
N THR A 163 -17.25 -3.49 3.36
CA THR A 163 -18.60 -3.30 3.93
C THR A 163 -18.56 -3.20 5.46
N SER A 164 -19.70 -2.89 6.06
CA SER A 164 -19.85 -2.88 7.52
C SER A 164 -19.49 -4.22 8.18
N GLU A 165 -19.84 -5.33 7.52
CA GLU A 165 -19.51 -6.69 7.96
C GLU A 165 -17.99 -6.91 7.97
N HIS A 166 -17.31 -6.53 6.89
CA HIS A 166 -15.85 -6.63 6.80
C HIS A 166 -15.16 -5.83 7.92
N ARG A 167 -15.64 -4.61 8.17
CA ARG A 167 -15.08 -3.72 9.21
C ARG A 167 -15.36 -4.23 10.62
N GLY A 168 -16.58 -4.70 10.88
CA GLY A 168 -17.00 -5.21 12.18
C GLY A 168 -16.36 -6.54 12.55
N ALA A 169 -15.88 -7.30 11.56
CA ALA A 169 -15.19 -8.57 11.81
C ALA A 169 -13.81 -8.37 12.46
N ILE A 170 -13.16 -7.21 12.26
CA ILE A 170 -11.80 -6.95 12.77
C ILE A 170 -11.87 -6.47 14.22
N PRO A 171 -11.28 -7.21 15.18
CA PRO A 171 -11.21 -6.78 16.57
C PRO A 171 -10.47 -5.44 16.69
N ASN A 172 -11.14 -4.43 17.24
CA ASN A 172 -10.56 -3.11 17.46
C ASN A 172 -11.29 -2.37 18.60
N LYS A 173 -10.66 -1.32 19.13
CA LYS A 173 -11.22 -0.45 20.18
C LYS A 173 -11.76 0.87 19.63
N LEU A 174 -11.83 1.01 18.31
CA LEU A 174 -12.09 2.27 17.63
C LEU A 174 -13.59 2.48 17.42
N LEU A 175 -14.02 3.74 17.48
CA LEU A 175 -15.33 4.15 16.99
C LEU A 175 -15.25 4.33 15.48
N LEU A 176 -15.35 3.23 14.73
CA LEU A 176 -15.09 3.18 13.28
C LEU A 176 -15.86 4.24 12.49
N ASP A 177 -17.14 4.46 12.78
CA ASP A 177 -17.97 5.47 12.11
C ASP A 177 -17.40 6.90 12.25
N LYS A 178 -16.71 7.19 13.35
CA LYS A 178 -16.05 8.47 13.61
C LYS A 178 -14.62 8.49 13.06
N THR A 179 -13.89 7.39 13.22
CA THR A 179 -12.45 7.30 12.90
C THR A 179 -12.20 7.21 11.40
N LEU A 180 -12.89 6.31 10.68
CA LEU A 180 -12.56 6.00 9.28
C LEU A 180 -12.70 7.18 8.31
N PRO A 181 -13.72 8.06 8.42
CA PRO A 181 -13.80 9.26 7.59
C PRO A 181 -12.61 10.22 7.75
N GLN A 182 -11.89 10.14 8.88
CA GLN A 182 -10.80 11.05 9.20
C GLN A 182 -9.44 10.52 8.75
N LEU A 183 -9.37 9.21 8.44
CA LEU A 183 -8.15 8.57 7.95
C LEU A 183 -7.87 8.95 6.51
N SER A 184 -6.61 9.27 6.23
CA SER A 184 -6.14 9.65 4.90
C SER A 184 -6.07 8.50 3.91
N PHE A 185 -5.95 7.28 4.42
CA PHE A 185 -5.72 6.08 3.63
C PHE A 185 -7.01 5.45 3.11
N LEU A 186 -8.17 5.87 3.61
CA LEU A 186 -9.47 5.34 3.21
C LEU A 186 -10.34 6.41 2.55
N ARG A 187 -11.22 5.95 1.67
CA ARG A 187 -12.25 6.74 0.99
C ARG A 187 -13.55 5.96 0.97
N THR A 188 -14.65 6.67 0.78
CA THR A 188 -15.97 6.09 0.53
C THR A 188 -16.50 6.69 -0.76
N SER A 189 -16.95 5.84 -1.67
CA SER A 189 -17.69 6.26 -2.88
C SER A 189 -19.20 6.21 -2.65
N ASP A 190 -19.64 5.72 -1.50
CA ASP A 190 -21.05 5.55 -1.19
C ASP A 190 -21.63 6.87 -0.67
N PRO A 191 -22.58 7.49 -1.41
CA PRO A 191 -23.27 8.69 -0.95
C PRO A 191 -24.28 8.40 0.17
N SER A 192 -24.37 7.17 0.68
CA SER A 192 -25.34 6.78 1.70
C SER A 192 -25.38 7.75 2.88
N PRO A 193 -26.58 8.23 3.24
CA PRO A 193 -26.75 9.09 4.42
C PRO A 193 -26.47 8.32 5.71
N ASN A 194 -26.61 6.98 5.71
CA ASN A 194 -26.28 6.14 6.85
C ASN A 194 -24.79 5.79 6.82
N VAL A 195 -24.02 6.38 7.74
CA VAL A 195 -22.57 6.15 7.86
C VAL A 195 -22.22 4.67 8.05
N ARG A 196 -23.13 3.90 8.67
CA ARG A 196 -22.91 2.48 8.93
C ARG A 196 -22.93 1.63 7.66
N ASP A 197 -23.71 2.02 6.66
CA ASP A 197 -23.86 1.24 5.43
C ASP A 197 -22.78 1.55 4.41
N ARG A 198 -22.04 2.66 4.61
CA ARG A 198 -20.99 3.10 3.69
C ARG A 198 -19.95 2.03 3.47
N GLU A 199 -19.57 1.84 2.23
CA GLU A 199 -18.41 1.04 1.86
C GLU A 199 -17.16 1.92 1.87
N TYR A 200 -16.05 1.34 2.33
CA TYR A 200 -14.75 2.01 2.35
C TYR A 200 -13.76 1.25 1.49
N HIS A 201 -12.89 1.94 0.76
CA HIS A 201 -11.74 1.35 0.08
C HIS A 201 -10.49 2.15 0.41
N PHE A 202 -9.33 1.51 0.24
CA PHE A 202 -8.07 2.25 0.29
C PHE A 202 -8.00 3.26 -0.84
N THR A 203 -7.46 4.46 -0.58
CA THR A 203 -7.25 5.52 -1.60
C THR A 203 -6.59 5.00 -2.86
N HIS A 204 -5.72 3.99 -2.71
CA HIS A 204 -5.18 3.23 -3.81
C HIS A 204 -4.83 1.81 -3.35
N LEU A 205 -4.93 0.84 -4.26
CA LEU A 205 -4.67 -0.57 -3.97
C LEU A 205 -3.24 -0.81 -3.46
N THR A 206 -2.26 0.01 -3.85
CA THR A 206 -0.90 -0.09 -3.32
C THR A 206 -0.79 0.27 -1.84
N PHE A 207 -1.66 1.14 -1.29
CA PHE A 207 -1.72 1.35 0.15
C PHE A 207 -2.27 0.12 0.87
N GLN A 208 -3.27 -0.56 0.29
CA GLN A 208 -3.72 -1.86 0.80
C GLN A 208 -2.56 -2.88 0.78
N GLU A 209 -1.82 -2.97 -0.31
CA GLU A 209 -0.66 -3.88 -0.41
C GLU A 209 0.44 -3.52 0.63
N TYR A 210 0.69 -2.22 0.86
CA TYR A 210 1.64 -1.72 1.84
C TYR A 210 1.24 -2.05 3.29
N PHE A 211 0.00 -1.72 3.70
CA PHE A 211 -0.49 -2.03 5.05
C PHE A 211 -0.62 -3.54 5.28
N ALA A 212 -0.98 -4.30 4.26
CA ALA A 212 -0.95 -5.75 4.33
C ALA A 212 0.48 -6.26 4.59
N ALA A 213 1.48 -5.73 3.88
CA ALA A 213 2.88 -6.12 4.06
C ALA A 213 3.38 -5.82 5.48
N ARG A 214 2.97 -4.69 6.06
CA ARG A 214 3.26 -4.37 7.47
C ARG A 214 2.64 -5.37 8.44
N CYS A 215 1.38 -5.75 8.21
CA CYS A 215 0.72 -6.79 9.00
C CYS A 215 1.52 -8.09 8.98
N PHE A 216 1.94 -8.53 7.77
CA PHE A 216 2.74 -9.75 7.61
C PHE A 216 4.07 -9.65 8.34
N VAL A 217 4.81 -8.54 8.18
CA VAL A 217 6.11 -8.33 8.81
C VAL A 217 5.99 -8.34 10.34
N ARG A 218 4.93 -7.75 10.92
CA ARG A 218 4.68 -7.82 12.36
C ARG A 218 4.55 -9.28 12.82
N HIS A 219 3.67 -10.05 12.17
CA HIS A 219 3.47 -11.46 12.55
C HIS A 219 4.70 -12.33 12.30
N TRP A 220 5.47 -12.06 11.23
CA TRP A 220 6.74 -12.70 10.95
C TRP A 220 7.77 -12.48 12.06
N LYS A 221 7.82 -11.27 12.63
CA LYS A 221 8.77 -10.93 13.71
C LYS A 221 8.34 -11.49 15.05
N ASP A 222 7.05 -11.42 15.34
CA ASP A 222 6.47 -11.86 16.61
C ASP A 222 6.28 -13.39 16.70
N ASP A 223 6.66 -14.14 15.66
CA ASP A 223 6.38 -15.58 15.51
C ASP A 223 4.90 -15.93 15.73
N SER A 224 4.01 -15.01 15.38
CA SER A 224 2.57 -15.14 15.59
C SER A 224 1.87 -15.61 14.32
N GLN A 225 0.72 -16.25 14.50
CA GLN A 225 -0.07 -16.78 13.38
C GLN A 225 -0.77 -15.65 12.62
N LEU A 226 -0.82 -15.74 11.29
CA LEU A 226 -1.61 -14.81 10.48
C LEU A 226 -3.09 -15.10 10.72
N GLU A 227 -3.81 -14.17 11.35
CA GLU A 227 -5.25 -14.27 11.55
C GLU A 227 -6.02 -13.86 10.29
N TYR A 228 -6.85 -14.76 9.76
CA TYR A 228 -7.77 -14.45 8.67
C TYR A 228 -9.17 -14.22 9.23
N VAL A 229 -9.70 -13.03 8.99
CA VAL A 229 -10.90 -12.57 9.69
C VAL A 229 -12.17 -12.68 8.81
N PHE A 230 -12.05 -12.59 7.48
CA PHE A 230 -13.20 -12.77 6.60
C PHE A 230 -13.44 -14.26 6.36
N LYS A 231 -14.61 -14.74 6.76
CA LYS A 231 -15.05 -16.11 6.45
C LYS A 231 -15.29 -16.22 4.96
N LYS A 232 -14.66 -17.20 4.28
CA LYS A 232 -15.11 -17.54 2.93
C LYS A 232 -16.47 -18.23 3.02
N GLN A 233 -17.42 -17.84 2.16
CA GLN A 233 -18.73 -18.49 2.07
C GLN A 233 -18.64 -19.97 1.64
N SER A 234 -17.47 -20.46 1.22
CA SER A 234 -17.25 -21.87 0.88
C SER A 234 -16.74 -22.66 2.09
N ASN A 235 -17.43 -23.76 2.41
CA ASN A 235 -17.16 -24.78 3.44
C ASN A 235 -15.75 -25.44 3.43
N THR A 236 -14.76 -24.86 2.77
CA THR A 236 -13.38 -25.32 2.78
C THR A 236 -12.69 -24.88 4.06
N GLN A 237 -12.04 -25.83 4.71
CA GLN A 237 -11.25 -25.82 5.93
C GLN A 237 -10.02 -24.86 5.91
N SER A 238 -10.09 -23.74 5.18
CA SER A 238 -8.96 -22.83 4.88
C SER A 238 -8.83 -21.63 5.81
N ASP A 239 -9.78 -21.43 6.74
CA ASP A 239 -9.85 -20.21 7.56
C ASP A 239 -9.09 -20.33 8.89
N SER A 240 -8.22 -21.34 9.02
CA SER A 240 -7.34 -21.46 10.18
C SER A 240 -6.20 -20.45 10.08
N PRO A 241 -5.81 -19.80 11.20
CA PRO A 241 -4.60 -19.00 11.24
C PRO A 241 -3.43 -19.77 10.62
N THR A 242 -2.70 -19.13 9.71
CA THR A 242 -1.61 -19.77 9.00
C THR A 242 -0.29 -19.16 9.42
N ASP A 243 0.66 -20.04 9.67
CA ASP A 243 2.06 -19.69 9.88
C ASP A 243 2.59 -18.78 8.74
N PRO A 244 3.20 -17.61 9.05
CA PRO A 244 3.74 -16.70 8.04
C PRO A 244 4.66 -17.38 7.02
N ALA A 245 5.45 -18.36 7.46
CA ALA A 245 6.35 -19.14 6.62
C ALA A 245 5.58 -20.02 5.62
N LYS A 246 4.54 -20.74 6.06
CA LYS A 246 3.65 -21.50 5.16
C LYS A 246 2.94 -20.58 4.16
N PHE A 247 2.46 -19.42 4.61
CA PHE A 247 1.83 -18.44 3.73
C PHE A 247 2.79 -17.95 2.64
N PHE A 248 4.02 -17.57 3.03
CA PHE A 248 5.06 -17.14 2.11
C PHE A 248 5.37 -18.21 1.06
N ARG A 249 5.64 -19.46 1.46
CA ARG A 249 5.92 -20.57 0.51
C ARG A 249 4.81 -20.75 -0.52
N LYS A 250 3.55 -20.62 -0.10
CA LYS A 250 2.38 -20.77 -0.96
C LYS A 250 2.22 -19.62 -1.96
N GLN A 251 2.53 -18.40 -1.55
CA GLN A 251 2.16 -17.19 -2.30
C GLN A 251 3.34 -16.44 -2.93
N LYS A 252 4.59 -16.83 -2.67
CA LYS A 252 5.78 -16.08 -3.11
C LYS A 252 5.89 -15.87 -4.63
N TYR A 253 5.36 -16.77 -5.45
CA TYR A 253 5.36 -16.60 -6.93
C TYR A 253 4.01 -16.21 -7.52
N SER A 254 3.03 -15.91 -6.67
CA SER A 254 1.74 -15.42 -7.14
C SER A 254 1.87 -13.95 -7.54
N ALA A 255 1.59 -13.64 -8.81
CA ALA A 255 1.64 -12.28 -9.34
C ALA A 255 0.75 -11.28 -8.57
N ARG A 256 -0.30 -11.78 -7.92
CA ARG A 256 -1.17 -10.99 -7.04
C ARG A 256 -0.42 -10.37 -5.86
N TYR A 257 0.62 -11.04 -5.36
CA TYR A 257 1.38 -10.62 -4.19
C TYR A 257 2.71 -9.94 -4.56
N ASP A 258 3.00 -9.68 -5.84
CA ASP A 258 4.29 -9.11 -6.28
C ASP A 258 4.60 -7.79 -5.57
N VAL A 259 3.69 -6.80 -5.64
CA VAL A 259 3.85 -5.50 -4.96
C VAL A 259 3.93 -5.68 -3.44
N PHE A 260 3.10 -6.55 -2.87
CA PHE A 260 3.10 -6.87 -1.45
C PHE A 260 4.46 -7.43 -1.00
N TRP A 261 5.06 -8.35 -1.75
CA TRP A 261 6.36 -8.93 -1.39
C TRP A 261 7.51 -7.94 -1.50
N ARG A 262 7.45 -7.00 -2.47
CA ARG A 262 8.41 -5.90 -2.55
C ARG A 262 8.36 -5.04 -1.28
N PHE A 263 7.16 -4.73 -0.78
CA PHE A 263 7.02 -4.03 0.50
C PHE A 263 7.53 -4.85 1.68
N VAL A 264 7.24 -6.16 1.75
CA VAL A 264 7.75 -7.04 2.81
C VAL A 264 9.29 -7.02 2.83
N ALA A 265 9.93 -7.18 1.67
CA ALA A 265 11.39 -7.16 1.55
C ALA A 265 11.99 -5.83 2.01
N GLY A 266 11.47 -4.70 1.51
CA GLY A 266 11.96 -3.38 1.91
C GLY A 266 11.65 -3.00 3.37
N LEU A 267 10.58 -3.55 3.96
CA LEU A 267 10.28 -3.37 5.38
C LEU A 267 11.26 -4.14 6.27
N LEU A 268 11.67 -5.34 5.86
CA LEU A 268 12.63 -6.18 6.60
C LEU A 268 14.08 -5.72 6.43
N ASP A 269 14.50 -5.25 5.24
CA ASP A 269 15.86 -4.75 5.00
C ASP A 269 16.21 -3.55 5.89
N ALA A 270 15.22 -2.72 6.23
CA ALA A 270 15.41 -1.55 7.08
C ALA A 270 15.91 -1.87 8.50
N GLU A 271 15.69 -3.09 9.01
CA GLU A 271 15.90 -3.43 10.42
C GLU A 271 17.06 -4.41 10.67
N LYS A 272 17.60 -5.05 9.62
CA LYS A 272 18.82 -5.91 9.64
C LYS A 272 18.90 -6.92 10.79
N ASP A 273 17.77 -7.50 11.21
CA ASP A 273 17.70 -8.45 12.32
C ASP A 273 17.81 -9.92 11.86
N ASN A 274 17.82 -10.86 12.81
CA ASN A 274 17.87 -12.30 12.52
C ASN A 274 16.61 -12.78 11.77
N LYS A 275 15.45 -12.15 11.99
CA LYS A 275 14.20 -12.47 11.30
C LYS A 275 14.25 -12.09 9.83
N THR A 276 14.92 -10.99 9.50
CA THR A 276 15.23 -10.57 8.12
C THR A 276 16.11 -11.62 7.43
N LEU A 277 17.16 -12.10 8.10
CA LEU A 277 18.01 -13.18 7.55
C LEU A 277 17.23 -14.49 7.33
N GLN A 278 16.34 -14.85 8.25
CA GLN A 278 15.48 -16.03 8.11
C GLN A 278 14.55 -15.89 6.90
N PHE A 279 13.98 -14.71 6.67
CA PHE A 279 13.11 -14.45 5.52
C PHE A 279 13.84 -14.63 4.19
N PHE A 280 15.02 -14.02 4.03
CA PHE A 280 15.79 -14.15 2.79
C PHE A 280 16.30 -15.58 2.56
N LYS A 281 16.72 -16.29 3.61
CA LYS A 281 17.01 -17.74 3.50
C LYS A 281 15.79 -18.54 3.04
N MET A 282 14.60 -18.18 3.52
CA MET A 282 13.37 -18.85 3.11
C MET A 282 12.99 -18.53 1.65
N MET A 283 13.32 -17.34 1.16
CA MET A 283 13.10 -16.94 -0.23
C MET A 283 13.84 -17.87 -1.19
N GLU A 284 15.08 -18.23 -0.84
CA GLU A 284 15.97 -19.14 -1.57
C GLU A 284 15.61 -20.64 -1.41
N GLN A 285 14.65 -20.99 -0.55
CA GLN A 285 14.19 -22.36 -0.38
C GLN A 285 13.05 -22.70 -1.35
N GLU A 286 12.66 -23.98 -1.40
CA GLU A 286 11.51 -24.41 -2.20
C GLU A 286 10.18 -23.76 -1.79
N PRO A 287 9.22 -23.59 -2.73
CA PRO A 287 9.35 -23.87 -4.17
C PRO A 287 10.35 -22.91 -4.85
N LEU A 288 11.06 -23.35 -5.88
CA LEU A 288 11.98 -22.50 -6.66
C LEU A 288 11.34 -22.12 -7.99
N ASP A 289 11.47 -20.85 -8.39
CA ASP A 289 11.10 -20.39 -9.73
C ASP A 289 12.25 -20.71 -10.69
N LEU A 290 12.33 -21.97 -11.12
CA LEU A 290 13.46 -22.47 -11.92
C LEU A 290 13.52 -21.84 -13.33
N LEU A 291 12.43 -21.26 -13.82
CA LEU A 291 12.28 -20.78 -15.19
C LEU A 291 11.60 -19.40 -15.32
N GLY A 292 11.11 -18.81 -14.22
CA GLY A 292 10.38 -17.56 -14.25
C GLY A 292 11.18 -16.35 -13.74
N PRO A 293 10.83 -15.13 -14.19
CA PRO A 293 11.47 -13.89 -13.75
C PRO A 293 11.01 -13.45 -12.35
N THR A 294 10.16 -14.22 -11.67
CA THR A 294 9.51 -13.76 -10.43
C THR A 294 10.46 -13.84 -9.25
N HIS A 295 11.33 -14.86 -9.21
CA HIS A 295 12.34 -14.96 -8.17
C HIS A 295 13.39 -13.83 -8.23
N GLN A 296 13.82 -13.44 -9.44
CA GLN A 296 14.74 -12.32 -9.62
C GLN A 296 14.11 -11.00 -9.16
N ARG A 297 12.85 -10.73 -9.51
CA ARG A 297 12.12 -9.53 -9.06
C ARG A 297 11.98 -9.42 -7.53
N LEU A 298 11.90 -10.55 -6.82
CA LEU A 298 11.88 -10.58 -5.35
C LEU A 298 13.25 -10.29 -4.73
N GLN A 299 14.33 -10.65 -5.44
CA GLN A 299 15.71 -10.43 -5.01
C GLN A 299 16.24 -9.04 -5.36
N ASP A 300 15.72 -8.40 -6.40
CA ASP A 300 16.28 -7.15 -6.92
C ASP A 300 16.07 -5.96 -5.95
N GLU A 301 14.99 -5.90 -5.17
CA GLU A 301 14.70 -4.73 -4.29
C GLU A 301 15.73 -4.52 -3.17
N PRO A 302 16.17 -5.55 -2.41
CA PRO A 302 17.31 -5.42 -1.49
C PRO A 302 18.67 -5.21 -2.20
N TYR A 303 18.83 -5.72 -3.43
CA TYR A 303 20.11 -5.74 -4.13
C TYR A 303 20.41 -4.49 -4.97
N PHE A 304 19.42 -3.62 -5.22
CA PHE A 304 19.66 -2.33 -5.87
C PHE A 304 20.62 -1.42 -5.08
N ARG A 305 20.93 -1.72 -3.81
CA ARG A 305 22.03 -1.06 -3.06
C ARG A 305 23.44 -1.49 -3.48
N ARG A 306 23.65 -2.69 -4.04
CA ARG A 306 25.03 -3.18 -4.29
C ARG A 306 25.63 -2.69 -5.61
N ALA A 307 24.83 -2.23 -6.58
CA ALA A 307 25.34 -1.75 -7.86
C ALA A 307 25.87 -0.30 -7.83
N SER A 308 25.64 0.44 -6.74
CA SER A 308 26.07 1.84 -6.56
C SER A 308 27.04 2.03 -5.38
N SER A 309 27.53 0.94 -4.79
CA SER A 309 28.62 0.96 -3.80
C SER A 309 29.70 -0.08 -4.13
N GLN A 310 30.36 0.12 -5.26
CA GLN A 310 31.77 -0.25 -5.41
C GLN A 310 32.51 0.99 -5.95
N PRO A 311 33.70 1.32 -5.38
CA PRO A 311 34.46 2.51 -5.76
C PRO A 311 34.93 2.50 -7.21
#